data_AF-A0A836RPW5-F1
#
_entry.id   AF-A0A836RPW5-F1
#
_cell.length_a   1.000
_cell.length_b   1.000
_cell.length_c   1.000
_cell.angle_alpha   90.00
_cell.angle_beta   90.00
_cell.angle_gamma   90.00
#
_symmetry.space_group_name_H-M   'P 1'
#
loop_
_entity.id
_entity.type
_entity.pdbx_description
1 polymer ?
#
loop_
_entity_poly.entity_id
_entity_poly.type
_entity_poly.pdbx_seq_one_letter_code
_entity_poly.pdbx_strand_id
1 'polypeptide(L)'
;MQNLQDLYDFYLSTKPSRGKIKSATTLLIHICKALQTISPEEIGQEMFSKIPQALDEMYYSTQHKAINDKSTLAEMIGRFGPQNGWDETFEILLDDRDENLRQFTLNTLEYVGKRNPAMVLPYIERYRKSSDLLMRDVSANLAGKILSFDQEDVIKRAVWRWINEGDTEFINEIIEALLRIKERLSLKEETQQYDVAIVWLQNQLGKSGG
;
A
#
# COMPACT_ATOMS: atom_id res chain seq x y z
N MET A 1 3.21 18.22 6.31
CA MET A 1 1.93 17.76 6.87
C MET A 1 2.04 17.91 8.37
N GLN A 2 1.36 18.88 8.94
CA GLN A 2 1.51 19.28 10.35
C GLN A 2 0.48 18.60 11.25
N ASN A 3 -0.69 18.26 10.70
CA ASN A 3 -1.80 17.68 11.45
C ASN A 3 -2.62 16.69 10.59
N LEU A 4 -3.65 16.09 11.20
CA LEU A 4 -4.53 15.14 10.53
C LEU A 4 -5.38 15.79 9.42
N GLN A 5 -5.76 17.06 9.56
CA GLN A 5 -6.53 17.78 8.54
C GLN A 5 -5.74 17.89 7.23
N ASP A 6 -4.45 18.19 7.29
CA ASP A 6 -3.59 18.24 6.10
C ASP A 6 -3.58 16.89 5.34
N LEU A 7 -3.59 15.75 6.05
CA LEU A 7 -3.68 14.42 5.42
C LEU A 7 -5.01 14.26 4.67
N TYR A 8 -6.10 14.71 5.28
CA TYR A 8 -7.42 14.67 4.64
C TYR A 8 -7.49 15.58 3.41
N ASP A 9 -6.98 16.80 3.50
CA ASP A 9 -6.96 17.74 2.37
C ASP A 9 -6.12 17.20 1.22
N PHE A 10 -4.97 16.61 1.52
CA PHE A 10 -4.20 15.87 0.52
C PHE A 10 -5.01 14.71 -0.05
N TYR A 11 -5.67 13.91 0.78
CA TYR A 11 -6.50 12.79 0.33
C TYR A 11 -7.57 13.24 -0.66
N LEU A 12 -8.26 14.35 -0.41
CA LEU A 12 -9.23 14.94 -1.34
C LEU A 12 -8.61 15.32 -2.69
N SER A 13 -7.37 15.82 -2.70
CA SER A 13 -6.64 16.16 -3.93
C SER A 13 -6.38 14.94 -4.83
N THR A 14 -6.42 13.73 -4.27
CA THR A 14 -6.27 12.46 -5.01
C THR A 14 -7.56 11.99 -5.70
N LYS A 15 -8.62 12.82 -5.66
CA LYS A 15 -9.92 12.58 -6.28
C LYS A 15 -10.56 11.24 -5.87
N PRO A 16 -10.69 10.93 -4.56
CA PRO A 16 -11.38 9.74 -4.10
C PRO A 16 -12.87 9.80 -4.48
N SER A 17 -13.53 8.63 -4.54
CA SER A 17 -14.97 8.56 -4.83
C SER A 17 -15.80 9.19 -3.70
N ARG A 18 -17.05 9.57 -3.98
CA ARG A 18 -17.95 10.14 -2.97
C ARG A 18 -18.12 9.26 -1.72
N GLY A 19 -18.18 7.94 -1.91
CA GLY A 19 -18.25 6.99 -0.79
C GLY A 19 -17.00 7.02 0.07
N LYS A 20 -15.82 7.08 -0.56
CA LYS A 20 -14.53 7.19 0.11
C LYS A 20 -14.35 8.51 0.86
N ILE A 21 -14.80 9.63 0.28
CA ILE A 21 -14.84 10.93 0.97
C ILE A 21 -15.67 10.82 2.25
N LYS A 22 -16.87 10.21 2.16
CA LYS A 22 -17.73 10.01 3.34
C LYS A 22 -17.03 9.18 4.41
N SER A 23 -16.41 8.05 4.04
CA SER A 23 -15.66 7.21 4.98
C SER A 23 -14.52 7.99 5.65
N ALA A 24 -13.73 8.74 4.88
CA ALA A 24 -12.64 9.55 5.43
C ALA A 24 -13.15 10.67 6.37
N THR A 25 -14.26 11.34 6.04
CA THR A 25 -14.89 12.31 6.95
C THR A 25 -15.36 11.65 8.25
N THR A 26 -15.98 10.47 8.15
CA THR A 26 -16.40 9.70 9.33
C THR A 26 -15.20 9.28 10.17
N LEU A 27 -14.11 8.84 9.55
CA LEU A 27 -12.85 8.54 10.23
C LEU A 27 -12.32 9.74 11.02
N LEU A 28 -12.30 10.95 10.45
CA LEU A 28 -11.84 12.15 11.18
C LEU A 28 -12.61 12.36 12.49
N ILE A 29 -13.94 12.26 12.45
CA ILE A 29 -14.80 12.39 13.63
C ILE A 29 -14.46 11.33 14.67
N HIS A 30 -14.25 10.10 14.22
CA HIS A 30 -13.90 8.96 15.07
C HIS A 30 -12.53 9.13 15.71
N ILE A 31 -11.52 9.60 14.97
CA ILE A 31 -10.19 9.86 15.52
C ILE A 31 -10.25 10.98 16.57
N CYS A 32 -10.93 12.11 16.28
CA CYS A 32 -11.10 13.18 17.26
C CYS A 32 -11.75 12.67 18.55
N LYS A 33 -12.81 11.85 18.42
CA LYS A 33 -13.46 11.23 19.57
C LYS A 33 -12.54 10.29 20.33
N ALA A 34 -11.78 9.44 19.63
CA ALA A 34 -10.88 8.47 20.24
C ALA A 34 -9.72 9.14 20.99
N LEU A 35 -9.20 10.25 20.45
CA LEU A 35 -8.09 11.01 21.04
C LEU A 35 -8.56 12.17 21.94
N GLN A 36 -9.86 12.34 22.13
CA GLN A 36 -10.47 13.41 22.93
C GLN A 36 -10.07 14.82 22.50
N THR A 37 -9.94 15.05 21.18
CA THR A 37 -9.69 16.36 20.58
C THR A 37 -10.97 16.95 19.98
N ILE A 38 -10.99 18.27 19.81
CA ILE A 38 -12.16 18.99 19.27
C ILE A 38 -12.14 18.95 17.73
N SER A 39 -10.96 18.99 17.13
CA SER A 39 -10.81 19.09 15.68
C SER A 39 -9.59 18.31 15.15
N PRO A 40 -9.56 17.94 13.85
CA PRO A 40 -8.42 17.26 13.25
C PRO A 40 -7.15 18.10 13.19
N GLU A 41 -7.25 19.42 13.24
CA GLU A 41 -6.10 20.34 13.29
C GLU A 41 -5.33 20.27 14.62
N GLU A 42 -5.99 19.83 15.70
CA GLU A 42 -5.36 19.63 17.02
C GLU A 42 -4.54 18.34 17.10
N ILE A 43 -4.73 17.42 16.16
CA ILE A 43 -4.01 16.14 16.12
C ILE A 43 -2.72 16.35 15.33
N GLY A 44 -1.65 16.70 16.04
CA GLY A 44 -0.30 16.89 15.52
C GLY A 44 0.47 15.58 15.29
N GLN A 45 1.67 15.70 14.69
CA GLN A 45 2.52 14.54 14.35
C GLN A 45 2.82 13.63 15.55
N GLU A 46 3.00 14.20 16.74
CA GLU A 46 3.25 13.49 18.00
C GLU A 46 2.10 12.58 18.45
N MET A 47 0.93 12.71 17.81
CA MET A 47 -0.25 11.89 18.06
C MET A 47 -0.53 10.86 16.97
N PHE A 48 0.13 10.94 15.80
CA PHE A 48 -0.19 10.10 14.65
C PHE A 48 -0.05 8.60 14.94
N SER A 49 1.04 8.18 15.60
CA SER A 49 1.26 6.77 15.93
C SER A 49 0.30 6.23 16.99
N LYS A 50 -0.39 7.11 17.73
CA LYS A 50 -1.42 6.72 18.72
C LYS A 50 -2.78 6.44 18.09
N ILE A 51 -3.02 6.89 16.85
CA ILE A 51 -4.33 6.78 16.19
C ILE A 51 -4.81 5.33 16.11
N PRO A 52 -4.03 4.35 15.63
CA PRO A 52 -4.52 2.97 15.48
C PRO A 52 -4.97 2.37 16.83
N GLN A 53 -4.17 2.55 17.88
CA GLN A 53 -4.51 2.05 19.22
C GLN A 53 -5.75 2.75 19.80
N ALA A 54 -5.86 4.07 19.65
CA ALA A 54 -7.03 4.81 20.13
C ALA A 54 -8.33 4.34 19.45
N LEU A 55 -8.28 4.01 18.15
CA LEU A 55 -9.41 3.41 17.43
C LEU A 55 -9.77 2.03 17.97
N ASP A 56 -8.78 1.18 18.26
CA ASP A 56 -9.01 -0.14 18.86
C ASP A 56 -9.65 -0.05 20.24
N GLU A 57 -9.21 0.89 21.08
CA GLU A 57 -9.77 1.14 22.40
C GLU A 57 -11.22 1.66 22.33
N MET A 58 -11.48 2.64 21.44
CA MET A 58 -12.82 3.18 21.23
C MET A 58 -13.81 2.10 20.73
N TYR A 59 -13.34 1.15 19.92
CA TYR A 59 -14.14 0.07 19.36
C TYR A 59 -13.89 -1.28 20.02
N TYR A 60 -13.50 -1.33 21.30
CA TYR A 60 -13.19 -2.57 22.00
C TYR A 60 -14.23 -3.69 21.78
N SER A 61 -15.52 -3.35 21.82
CA SER A 61 -16.64 -4.27 21.61
C SER A 61 -17.07 -4.49 20.15
N THR A 62 -16.50 -3.75 19.19
CA THR A 62 -16.87 -3.78 17.76
C THR A 62 -15.65 -3.69 16.84
N GLN A 63 -14.75 -4.68 16.96
CA GLN A 63 -13.47 -4.74 16.25
C GLN A 63 -13.54 -4.51 14.72
N HIS A 64 -14.61 -4.97 14.05
CA HIS A 64 -14.80 -4.72 12.62
C HIS A 64 -14.89 -3.22 12.27
N LYS A 65 -15.39 -2.38 13.18
CA LYS A 65 -15.44 -0.92 12.96
C LYS A 65 -14.04 -0.32 13.05
N ALA A 66 -13.23 -0.77 14.02
CA ALA A 66 -11.82 -0.38 14.12
C ALA A 66 -11.07 -0.72 12.84
N ILE A 67 -11.26 -1.94 12.32
CA ILE A 67 -10.62 -2.39 11.07
C ILE A 67 -11.03 -1.51 9.89
N ASN A 68 -12.32 -1.15 9.76
CA ASN A 68 -12.80 -0.29 8.67
C ASN A 68 -12.20 1.13 8.73
N ASP A 69 -12.10 1.70 9.93
CA ASP A 69 -11.51 3.02 10.16
C ASP A 69 -10.00 3.01 9.92
N LYS A 70 -9.30 1.99 10.44
CA LYS A 70 -7.87 1.77 10.17
C LYS A 70 -7.58 1.53 8.69
N SER A 71 -8.46 0.83 7.97
CA SER A 71 -8.35 0.66 6.51
C SER A 71 -8.48 2.02 5.79
N THR A 72 -9.41 2.87 6.23
CA THR A 72 -9.57 4.21 5.66
C THR A 72 -8.33 5.06 5.93
N LEU A 73 -7.76 4.97 7.14
CA LEU A 73 -6.50 5.63 7.51
C LEU A 73 -5.33 5.13 6.65
N ALA A 74 -5.18 3.82 6.51
CA ALA A 74 -4.18 3.20 5.66
C ALA A 74 -4.28 3.69 4.22
N GLU A 75 -5.48 3.81 3.66
CA GLU A 75 -5.67 4.36 2.32
C GLU A 75 -5.24 5.82 2.22
N MET A 76 -5.59 6.65 3.21
CA MET A 76 -5.19 8.06 3.23
C MET A 76 -3.67 8.19 3.25
N ILE A 77 -2.99 7.45 4.13
CA ILE A 77 -1.53 7.43 4.23
C ILE A 77 -0.91 6.85 2.96
N GLY A 78 -1.38 5.71 2.45
CA GLY A 78 -0.80 5.05 1.28
C GLY A 78 -0.87 5.87 0.00
N ARG A 79 -1.91 6.70 -0.15
CA ARG A 79 -2.00 7.66 -1.27
C ARG A 79 -1.05 8.85 -1.13
N PHE A 80 -0.79 9.29 0.09
CA PHE A 80 0.16 10.35 0.42
C PHE A 80 1.61 9.87 0.35
N GLY A 81 1.83 8.61 0.72
CA GLY A 81 3.11 8.06 1.07
C GLY A 81 3.33 8.06 2.58
N PRO A 82 3.92 6.99 3.16
CA PRO A 82 4.30 6.95 4.57
C PRO A 82 5.52 7.84 4.81
N GLN A 83 5.28 9.14 4.98
CA GLN A 83 6.30 10.18 5.17
C GLN A 83 5.77 11.30 6.07
N ASN A 84 6.65 12.21 6.48
CA ASN A 84 6.27 13.38 7.30
C ASN A 84 5.53 13.00 8.59
N GLY A 85 6.00 11.95 9.29
CA GLY A 85 5.45 11.47 10.56
C GLY A 85 4.40 10.36 10.43
N TRP A 86 3.98 10.00 9.21
CA TRP A 86 3.04 8.91 8.98
C TRP A 86 3.69 7.53 8.82
N ASP A 87 5.02 7.46 8.74
CA ASP A 87 5.79 6.23 8.63
C ASP A 87 5.52 5.30 9.81
N GLU A 88 5.65 5.77 11.06
CA GLU A 88 5.39 4.95 12.25
C GLU A 88 3.93 4.44 12.30
N THR A 89 2.95 5.31 12.02
CA THR A 89 1.54 4.90 11.94
C THR A 89 1.32 3.83 10.88
N PHE A 90 1.97 3.96 9.73
CA PHE A 90 1.87 3.00 8.64
C PHE A 90 2.48 1.65 9.01
N GLU A 91 3.62 1.64 9.71
CA GLU A 91 4.23 0.42 10.26
C GLU A 91 3.30 -0.29 11.24
N ILE A 92 2.64 0.46 12.14
CA ILE A 92 1.66 -0.12 13.08
C ILE A 92 0.51 -0.80 12.32
N LEU A 93 0.05 -0.21 11.22
CA LEU A 93 -1.02 -0.79 10.38
C LEU A 93 -0.54 -2.01 9.59
N LEU A 94 0.74 -2.06 9.20
CA LEU A 94 1.36 -3.21 8.55
C LEU A 94 1.62 -4.38 9.51
N ASP A 95 1.75 -4.12 10.81
CA ASP A 95 1.94 -5.13 11.86
C ASP A 95 0.63 -5.45 12.61
N ASP A 96 -0.52 -4.97 12.12
CA ASP A 96 -1.83 -5.21 12.74
C ASP A 96 -2.16 -6.71 12.80
N ARG A 97 -2.89 -7.14 13.83
CA ARG A 97 -3.32 -8.54 13.96
C ARG A 97 -4.27 -8.98 12.84
N ASP A 98 -5.07 -8.06 12.30
CA ASP A 98 -6.00 -8.37 11.22
C ASP A 98 -5.26 -8.48 9.89
N GLU A 99 -5.28 -9.69 9.34
CA GLU A 99 -4.57 -10.02 8.11
C GLU A 99 -5.08 -9.23 6.90
N ASN A 100 -6.39 -8.99 6.80
CA ASN A 100 -6.96 -8.23 5.69
C ASN A 100 -6.50 -6.77 5.74
N LEU A 101 -6.42 -6.19 6.94
CA LEU A 101 -5.89 -4.84 7.14
C LEU A 101 -4.41 -4.76 6.75
N ARG A 102 -3.56 -5.72 7.13
CA ARG A 102 -2.14 -5.73 6.71
C ARG A 102 -2.01 -5.76 5.19
N GLN A 103 -2.71 -6.69 4.53
CA GLN A 103 -2.73 -6.82 3.08
C GLN A 103 -3.23 -5.55 2.39
N PHE A 104 -4.33 -4.98 2.89
CA PHE A 104 -4.89 -3.75 2.34
C PHE A 104 -3.92 -2.59 2.51
N THR A 105 -3.32 -2.45 3.69
CA THR A 105 -2.35 -1.40 4.00
C THR A 105 -1.19 -1.42 3.01
N LEU A 106 -0.53 -2.57 2.80
CA LEU A 106 0.54 -2.67 1.81
C LEU A 106 0.08 -2.33 0.40
N ASN A 107 -1.09 -2.83 -0.02
CA ASN A 107 -1.66 -2.55 -1.35
C ASN A 107 -1.95 -1.06 -1.59
N THR A 108 -2.27 -0.28 -0.54
CA THR A 108 -2.58 1.15 -0.72
C THR A 108 -1.38 1.96 -1.24
N LEU A 109 -0.15 1.45 -1.07
CA LEU A 109 1.07 2.06 -1.62
C LEU A 109 1.09 2.08 -3.16
N GLU A 110 0.25 1.32 -3.85
CA GLU A 110 0.12 1.36 -5.31
C GLU A 110 -0.07 2.81 -5.82
N TYR A 111 -0.88 3.61 -5.11
CA TYR A 111 -1.21 4.99 -5.51
C TYR A 111 -0.01 5.94 -5.47
N VAL A 112 0.85 5.83 -4.46
CA VAL A 112 2.08 6.62 -4.40
C VAL A 112 3.16 5.99 -5.30
N GLY A 113 3.22 4.66 -5.37
CA GLY A 113 4.16 3.91 -6.20
C GLY A 113 4.07 4.23 -7.68
N LYS A 114 2.87 4.51 -8.20
CA LYS A 114 2.69 4.97 -9.59
C LYS A 114 3.44 6.27 -9.92
N ARG A 115 3.63 7.15 -8.93
CA ARG A 115 4.23 8.49 -9.09
C ARG A 115 5.64 8.59 -8.50
N ASN A 116 5.92 7.75 -7.51
CA ASN A 116 7.20 7.69 -6.81
C ASN A 116 7.49 6.25 -6.37
N PRO A 117 7.94 5.38 -7.30
CA PRO A 117 8.26 3.99 -6.97
C PRO A 117 9.34 3.83 -5.91
N ALA A 118 10.27 4.79 -5.82
CA ALA A 118 11.37 4.76 -4.84
C ALA A 118 10.85 4.79 -3.40
N MET A 119 9.70 5.41 -3.15
CA MET A 119 9.06 5.43 -1.84
C MET A 119 8.48 4.06 -1.43
N VAL A 120 8.08 3.25 -2.41
CA VAL A 120 7.43 1.95 -2.15
C VAL A 120 8.44 0.80 -2.12
N LEU A 121 9.58 0.96 -2.80
CA LEU A 121 10.60 -0.08 -2.90
C LEU A 121 11.06 -0.66 -1.54
N PRO A 122 11.29 0.12 -0.47
CA PRO A 122 11.67 -0.44 0.83
C PRO A 122 10.64 -1.44 1.40
N TYR A 123 9.35 -1.19 1.17
CA TYR A 123 8.26 -2.08 1.60
C TYR A 123 8.25 -3.38 0.78
N ILE A 124 8.48 -3.28 -0.54
CA ILE A 124 8.58 -4.45 -1.39
C ILE A 124 9.76 -5.32 -0.96
N GLU A 125 10.93 -4.72 -0.73
CA GLU A 125 12.14 -5.42 -0.28
C GLU A 125 11.96 -6.12 1.07
N ARG A 126 11.26 -5.48 2.02
CA ARG A 126 10.96 -6.08 3.32
C ARG A 126 10.22 -7.41 3.16
N TYR A 127 9.19 -7.44 2.31
CA TYR A 127 8.32 -8.61 2.19
C TYR A 127 8.77 -9.63 1.15
N ARG A 128 9.67 -9.25 0.23
CA ARG A 128 10.28 -10.16 -0.76
C ARG A 128 10.83 -11.44 -0.14
N LYS A 129 11.56 -11.31 0.97
CA LYS A 129 12.19 -12.44 1.69
C LYS A 129 11.42 -12.84 2.95
N SER A 130 10.16 -12.42 3.08
CA SER A 130 9.36 -12.72 4.25
C SER A 130 8.94 -14.19 4.28
N SER A 131 8.89 -14.78 5.47
CA SER A 131 8.25 -16.07 5.71
C SER A 131 6.72 -15.97 5.77
N ASP A 132 6.17 -14.76 5.88
CA ASP A 132 4.74 -14.50 5.70
C ASP A 132 4.43 -14.55 4.20
N LEU A 133 4.04 -15.73 3.72
CA LEU A 133 3.75 -16.02 2.31
C LEU A 133 2.67 -15.11 1.73
N LEU A 134 1.72 -14.70 2.56
CA LEU A 134 0.66 -13.80 2.13
C LEU A 134 1.19 -12.39 1.88
N MET A 135 1.93 -11.84 2.83
CA MET A 135 2.52 -10.50 2.63
C MET A 135 3.57 -10.50 1.52
N ARG A 136 4.26 -11.63 1.31
CA ARG A 136 5.13 -11.86 0.16
C ARG A 136 4.35 -11.83 -1.16
N ASP A 137 3.20 -12.51 -1.26
CA ASP A 137 2.33 -12.47 -2.44
C ASP A 137 1.79 -11.05 -2.71
N VAL A 138 1.35 -10.34 -1.67
CA VAL A 138 0.89 -8.94 -1.80
C VAL A 138 2.04 -8.03 -2.27
N SER A 139 3.25 -8.24 -1.77
CA SER A 139 4.44 -7.51 -2.22
C SER A 139 4.78 -7.79 -3.69
N ALA A 140 4.73 -9.06 -4.12
CA ALA A 140 4.92 -9.43 -5.52
C ALA A 140 3.86 -8.79 -6.42
N ASN A 141 2.61 -8.77 -5.98
CA ASN A 141 1.51 -8.10 -6.67
C ASN A 141 1.76 -6.60 -6.83
N LEU A 142 2.15 -5.93 -5.76
CA LEU A 142 2.47 -4.50 -5.75
C LEU A 142 3.66 -4.18 -6.68
N ALA A 143 4.72 -4.98 -6.62
CA ALA A 143 5.88 -4.85 -7.49
C ALA A 143 5.49 -5.00 -8.97
N GLY A 144 4.68 -6.01 -9.30
CA GLY A 144 4.18 -6.23 -10.66
C GLY A 144 3.34 -5.07 -11.17
N LYS A 145 2.41 -4.55 -10.36
CA LYS A 145 1.61 -3.38 -10.74
C LYS A 145 2.47 -2.15 -10.99
N ILE A 146 3.42 -1.85 -10.11
CA ILE A 146 4.29 -0.67 -10.28
C ILE A 146 5.20 -0.84 -11.51
N LEU A 147 5.70 -2.06 -11.76
CA LEU A 147 6.43 -2.39 -12.99
C LEU A 147 5.58 -2.15 -14.24
N SER A 148 4.26 -2.32 -14.17
CA SER A 148 3.39 -2.07 -15.33
C SER A 148 3.10 -0.59 -15.63
N PHE A 149 3.67 0.37 -14.87
CA PHE A 149 3.46 1.81 -15.08
C PHE A 149 4.64 2.48 -15.81
N ASP A 150 4.40 3.63 -16.45
CA ASP A 150 5.40 4.34 -17.26
C ASP A 150 6.67 4.80 -16.51
N GLN A 151 6.64 4.87 -15.18
CA GLN A 151 7.76 5.32 -14.34
C GLN A 151 8.47 4.15 -13.64
N GLU A 152 8.51 2.99 -14.27
CA GLU A 152 8.97 1.70 -13.71
C GLU A 152 10.49 1.56 -13.52
N ASP A 153 11.32 2.49 -13.99
CA ASP A 153 12.79 2.35 -14.02
C ASP A 153 13.42 1.93 -12.68
N VAL A 154 12.89 2.46 -11.57
CA VAL A 154 13.36 2.11 -10.22
C VAL A 154 13.05 0.64 -9.90
N ILE A 155 11.83 0.18 -10.20
CA ILE A 155 11.43 -1.21 -9.97
C ILE A 155 12.13 -2.15 -10.95
N LYS A 156 12.30 -1.77 -12.22
CA LYS A 156 13.10 -2.53 -13.19
C LYS A 156 14.51 -2.77 -12.66
N ARG A 157 15.19 -1.74 -12.17
CA ARG A 157 16.54 -1.88 -11.58
C ARG A 157 16.54 -2.80 -10.36
N ALA A 158 15.53 -2.71 -9.50
CA ALA A 158 15.40 -3.61 -8.35
C ALA A 158 15.19 -5.07 -8.79
N VAL A 159 14.31 -5.31 -9.75
CA VAL A 159 14.07 -6.64 -10.36
C VAL A 159 15.35 -7.22 -10.97
N TRP A 160 16.07 -6.44 -11.76
CA TRP A 160 17.38 -6.85 -12.30
C TRP A 160 18.35 -7.28 -11.20
N ARG A 161 18.40 -6.54 -10.09
CA ARG A 161 19.20 -6.91 -8.93
C ARG A 161 18.72 -8.22 -8.30
N TRP A 162 17.42 -8.40 -8.09
CA TRP A 162 16.86 -9.63 -7.51
C TRP A 162 17.17 -10.86 -8.37
N ILE A 163 17.10 -10.73 -9.69
CA ILE A 163 17.49 -11.78 -10.63
C ILE A 163 18.97 -12.15 -10.46
N ASN A 164 19.86 -11.15 -10.38
CA ASN A 164 21.29 -11.38 -10.16
C ASN A 164 21.63 -11.93 -8.77
N GLU A 165 20.75 -11.73 -7.78
CA GLU A 165 20.82 -12.36 -6.46
C GLU A 165 20.31 -13.83 -6.47
N GLY A 166 19.78 -14.31 -7.60
CA GLY A 166 19.21 -15.65 -7.73
C GLY A 166 17.79 -15.78 -7.16
N ASP A 167 17.09 -14.67 -6.92
CA ASP A 167 15.74 -14.67 -6.36
C ASP A 167 14.66 -14.95 -7.42
N THR A 168 14.83 -16.04 -8.17
CA THR A 168 13.95 -16.39 -9.29
C THR A 168 12.54 -16.77 -8.83
N GLU A 169 12.39 -17.28 -7.59
CA GLU A 169 11.09 -17.61 -6.99
C GLU A 169 10.22 -16.36 -6.86
N PHE A 170 10.73 -15.28 -6.25
CA PHE A 170 9.97 -14.04 -6.13
C PHE A 170 9.66 -13.40 -7.49
N ILE A 171 10.57 -13.50 -8.47
CA ILE A 171 10.28 -13.02 -9.83
C ILE A 171 9.14 -13.79 -10.48
N ASN A 172 9.08 -15.12 -10.29
CA ASN A 172 7.96 -15.92 -10.78
C ASN A 172 6.65 -15.53 -10.09
N GLU A 173 6.66 -15.25 -8.79
CA GLU A 173 5.49 -14.73 -8.07
C GLU A 173 4.98 -13.39 -8.65
N ILE A 174 5.89 -12.49 -9.04
CA ILE A 174 5.52 -11.24 -9.73
C ILE A 174 4.82 -11.56 -11.06
N ILE A 175 5.36 -12.48 -11.86
CA ILE A 175 4.77 -12.89 -13.14
C ILE A 175 3.37 -13.48 -12.91
N GLU A 176 3.21 -14.39 -11.96
CA GLU A 176 1.94 -15.01 -11.63
C GLU A 176 0.91 -13.98 -11.14
N ALA A 177 1.32 -13.03 -10.31
CA ALA A 177 0.46 -11.95 -9.86
C ALA A 177 -0.05 -11.09 -11.03
N LEU A 178 0.82 -10.79 -12.00
CA LEU A 178 0.45 -10.07 -13.22
C LEU A 178 -0.52 -10.87 -14.10
N LEU A 179 -0.31 -12.19 -14.25
CA LEU A 179 -1.23 -13.07 -14.96
C LEU A 179 -2.62 -13.09 -14.30
N ARG A 180 -2.70 -13.22 -12.97
CA ARG A 180 -3.97 -13.15 -12.22
C ARG A 180 -4.68 -11.81 -12.37
N ILE A 181 -3.93 -10.70 -12.45
CA ILE A 181 -4.50 -9.38 -12.73
C ILE A 181 -5.08 -9.34 -14.15
N LYS A 182 -4.32 -9.82 -15.14
CA LYS A 182 -4.76 -9.87 -16.54
C LYS A 182 -6.03 -10.72 -16.70
N GLU A 183 -6.10 -11.90 -16.10
CA GLU A 183 -7.29 -12.77 -16.17
C GLU A 183 -8.54 -12.05 -15.64
N ARG A 184 -8.43 -11.36 -14.50
CA ARG A 184 -9.54 -10.58 -13.93
C ARG A 184 -9.93 -9.38 -14.78
N LEU A 185 -8.96 -8.77 -15.47
CA LEU A 185 -9.17 -7.61 -16.32
C LEU A 185 -9.51 -7.97 -17.77
N SER A 186 -9.38 -9.22 -18.20
CA SER A 186 -9.64 -9.67 -19.59
C SER A 186 -11.05 -9.36 -20.11
N LEU A 187 -11.97 -8.94 -19.22
CA LEU A 187 -13.28 -8.36 -19.54
C LEU A 187 -13.23 -6.86 -19.91
N LYS A 188 -12.05 -6.23 -19.94
CA LYS A 188 -11.79 -4.80 -20.15
C LYS A 188 -10.53 -4.62 -21.02
N GLU A 189 -10.54 -3.64 -21.93
CA GLU A 189 -9.49 -3.42 -22.95
C GLU A 189 -8.11 -2.97 -22.39
N GLU A 190 -7.95 -2.83 -21.06
CA GLU A 190 -6.79 -2.23 -20.40
C GLU A 190 -5.78 -3.27 -19.85
N THR A 191 -5.31 -4.20 -20.68
CA THR A 191 -4.35 -5.25 -20.24
C THR A 191 -2.95 -5.18 -20.86
N GLN A 192 -2.76 -4.35 -21.89
CA GLN A 192 -1.51 -4.31 -22.67
C GLN A 192 -0.25 -4.03 -21.83
N GLN A 193 -0.34 -3.15 -20.83
CA GLN A 193 0.80 -2.82 -19.97
C GLN A 193 1.31 -4.02 -19.15
N TYR A 194 0.41 -4.93 -18.75
CA TYR A 194 0.79 -6.13 -18.01
C TYR A 194 1.48 -7.15 -18.91
N ASP A 195 1.06 -7.26 -20.17
CA ASP A 195 1.73 -8.12 -21.15
C ASP A 195 3.17 -7.69 -21.42
N VAL A 196 3.40 -6.38 -21.56
CA VAL A 196 4.74 -5.82 -21.71
C VAL A 196 5.61 -6.17 -20.50
N ALA A 197 5.10 -6.01 -19.28
CA ALA A 197 5.81 -6.34 -18.06
C ALA A 197 6.12 -7.85 -17.95
N ILE A 198 5.14 -8.73 -18.23
CA ILE A 198 5.32 -10.19 -18.19
C ILE A 198 6.40 -10.63 -19.19
N VAL A 199 6.30 -10.21 -20.45
CA VAL A 199 7.27 -10.56 -21.50
C VAL A 199 8.66 -10.06 -21.12
N TRP A 200 8.76 -8.84 -20.57
CA TRP A 200 10.03 -8.30 -20.12
C TRP A 200 10.66 -9.14 -18.99
N LEU A 201 9.88 -9.55 -17.98
CA LEU A 201 10.34 -10.40 -16.87
C LEU A 201 10.83 -11.77 -17.37
N GLN A 202 10.04 -12.43 -18.23
CA GLN A 202 10.39 -13.73 -18.80
C GLN A 202 11.71 -13.67 -19.60
N ASN A 203 11.91 -12.59 -20.36
CA ASN A 203 13.15 -12.38 -21.09
C ASN A 203 14.37 -12.19 -20.17
N GLN A 204 14.21 -11.57 -19.00
CA GLN A 204 15.34 -11.41 -18.06
C GLN A 204 15.69 -12.72 -17.36
N LEU A 205 14.69 -13.54 -17.03
CA LEU A 205 14.92 -14.89 -16.47
C LEU A 205 15.65 -15.79 -17.47
N GLY A 206 15.24 -15.78 -18.75
CA GLY A 206 15.88 -16.60 -19.78
C GLY A 206 17.35 -16.26 -20.07
N LYS A 207 17.76 -15.00 -19.83
CA LYS A 207 19.16 -14.56 -20.00
C LYS A 207 20.07 -14.95 -18.84
N SER A 208 19.52 -15.25 -17.67
CA SER A 208 20.29 -15.50 -16.46
C SER A 208 20.60 -16.98 -16.23
N GLY A 209 19.94 -17.88 -16.99
CA GLY A 209 20.10 -19.33 -16.90
C GLY A 209 20.98 -19.97 -17.99
N GLY A 210 21.65 -19.17 -18.83
CA GLY A 210 22.57 -19.62 -19.89
C GLY A 210 23.97 -19.07 -19.68
#